data_AF-A0A1P9X3M9-F1
#
_entry.id   AF-A0A1P9X3M9-F1
#
_cell.length_a   1.000
_cell.length_b   1.000
_cell.length_c   1.000
_cell.angle_alpha   90.00
_cell.angle_beta   90.00
_cell.angle_gamma   90.00
#
_symmetry.space_group_name_H-M   'P 1'
#
loop_
_entity.id
_entity.type
_entity.pdbx_description
1 polymer ?
#
loop_
_entity_poly.entity_id
_entity_poly.type
_entity_poly.pdbx_seq_one_letter_code
_entity_poly.pdbx_strand_id
1 'polypeptide(L)'
;MKVLSTIHDPVFTARSYNSVDRFFLKLIKDERDLPFIYLTLKITFTLIPLAVLLFVVPVFSGLWWAIAAVHFFISNFRFKGPFGLMLHCTSHRPFFKPEYGWLNNYLPWIVAPFFGHTPETYYSHHIGMHHPENNLEDDESSTMAFQRDSFRSFLAYFGQFFVRGVYDLLNYLNWKNRSKLARRALVGEITFALICGGLLLLNWPAAVLVFFFPLVIYRLIAMLGNWTQHAFVDANDPGNAYKNSITCINVKYNKKCWNDGYHISHHVRPAMHWTEHPTFFQKTIDKYAHNRAIIFDGLDFLQIFFYLMNKRYDVLAAHMVNLNGTTFADEADAIELLRYRTQRIPVRQLVPVLND
;
A
#
# COMPACT_ATOMS: atom_id res chain seq x y z
N MET A 1 18.57 -21.04 -1.32
CA MET A 1 17.87 -20.37 -0.18
C MET A 1 18.87 -19.69 0.75
N LYS A 2 18.43 -18.69 1.53
CA LYS A 2 19.25 -17.95 2.49
C LYS A 2 18.99 -18.40 3.93
N VAL A 3 20.02 -18.29 4.78
CA VAL A 3 19.87 -18.30 6.24
C VAL A 3 19.51 -16.88 6.69
N LEU A 4 18.76 -16.76 7.79
CA LEU A 4 18.42 -15.44 8.33
C LEU A 4 19.68 -14.65 8.68
N SER A 5 19.90 -13.55 7.97
CA SER A 5 21.00 -12.62 8.19
C SER A 5 20.63 -11.54 9.21
N THR A 6 21.60 -10.70 9.57
CA THR A 6 21.33 -9.51 10.38
C THR A 6 20.31 -8.60 9.69
N ILE A 7 19.33 -8.13 10.45
CA ILE A 7 18.31 -7.20 9.95
C ILE A 7 18.86 -5.77 9.95
N HIS A 8 18.89 -5.15 8.76
CA HIS A 8 19.37 -3.78 8.55
C HIS A 8 18.25 -2.76 8.29
N ASP A 9 17.00 -3.20 8.44
CA ASP A 9 15.82 -2.38 8.23
C ASP A 9 15.62 -1.38 9.38
N PRO A 10 15.07 -0.18 9.09
CA PRO A 10 14.90 0.87 10.08
C PRO A 10 14.20 0.44 11.37
N VAL A 11 14.84 0.71 12.50
CA VAL A 11 14.21 0.72 13.82
C VAL A 11 14.23 2.13 14.39
N PHE A 12 13.44 2.36 15.43
CA PHE A 12 13.49 3.65 16.10
C PHE A 12 14.83 3.82 16.81
N THR A 13 15.45 4.97 16.61
CA THR A 13 16.69 5.38 17.28
C THR A 13 16.45 6.71 17.96
N ALA A 14 16.72 6.77 19.27
CA ALA A 14 16.61 7.99 20.03
C ALA A 14 17.57 9.05 19.46
N ARG A 15 17.13 10.31 19.41
CA ARG A 15 17.92 11.43 18.87
C ARG A 15 17.63 12.71 19.62
N SER A 16 18.57 13.64 19.56
CA SER A 16 18.37 15.00 20.07
C SER A 16 17.46 15.80 19.15
N TYR A 17 16.54 16.56 19.74
CA TYR A 17 15.58 17.40 19.01
C TYR A 17 16.03 18.86 18.96
N ASN A 18 15.95 19.49 17.79
CA ASN A 18 16.14 20.93 17.65
C ASN A 18 14.83 21.70 17.98
N SER A 19 14.85 23.03 17.87
CA SER A 19 13.67 23.85 18.20
C SER A 19 12.47 23.64 17.26
N VAL A 20 12.73 23.33 15.99
CA VAL A 20 11.67 23.01 15.01
C VAL A 20 11.06 21.64 15.32
N ASP A 21 11.88 20.65 15.65
CA ASP A 21 11.41 19.34 16.09
C ASP A 21 10.52 19.48 17.33
N ARG A 22 10.98 20.20 18.35
CA ARG A 22 10.22 20.44 19.60
C ARG A 22 8.91 21.17 19.36
N PHE A 23 8.82 22.03 18.35
CA PHE A 23 7.55 22.64 17.96
C PHE A 23 6.57 21.59 17.44
N PHE A 24 6.97 20.76 16.48
CA PHE A 24 6.10 19.74 15.90
C PHE A 24 5.77 18.59 16.85
N LEU A 25 6.69 18.23 17.76
CA LEU A 25 6.45 17.23 18.81
C LEU A 25 5.31 17.64 19.78
N LYS A 26 4.99 18.93 19.87
CA LYS A 26 3.80 19.37 20.62
C LYS A 26 2.51 18.95 19.91
N LEU A 27 2.52 18.80 18.59
CA LEU A 27 1.34 18.54 17.76
C LEU A 27 1.09 17.06 17.49
N ILE A 28 2.16 16.30 17.21
CA ILE A 28 2.05 14.88 16.81
C ILE A 28 1.88 13.95 18.01
N LYS A 29 1.24 12.79 17.78
CA LYS A 29 0.93 11.82 18.83
C LYS A 29 2.15 11.00 19.27
N ASP A 30 3.04 10.69 18.34
CA ASP A 30 4.22 9.84 18.56
C ASP A 30 5.44 10.50 17.92
N GLU A 31 6.55 10.60 18.66
CA GLU A 31 7.77 11.27 18.20
C GLU A 31 8.38 10.61 16.95
N ARG A 32 8.11 9.32 16.78
CA ARG A 32 8.59 8.50 15.68
C ARG A 32 7.94 8.87 14.35
N ASP A 33 6.80 9.56 14.40
CA ASP A 33 6.09 10.08 13.22
C ASP A 33 6.63 11.46 12.76
N LEU A 34 7.63 12.03 13.43
CA LEU A 34 8.26 13.30 13.00
C LEU A 34 8.79 13.30 11.54
N PRO A 35 9.33 12.20 10.97
CA PRO A 35 9.66 12.12 9.55
C PRO A 35 8.46 12.38 8.61
N PHE A 36 7.24 12.04 9.04
CA PHE A 36 6.02 12.32 8.27
C PHE A 36 5.73 13.81 8.17
N ILE A 37 6.03 14.60 9.22
CA ILE A 37 5.92 16.07 9.16
C ILE A 37 6.87 16.60 8.09
N TYR A 38 8.13 16.19 8.11
CA TYR A 38 9.12 16.66 7.14
C TYR A 38 8.79 16.23 5.72
N LEU A 39 8.26 15.03 5.51
CA LEU A 39 7.78 14.61 4.20
C LEU A 39 6.59 15.46 3.75
N THR A 40 5.62 15.69 4.63
CA THR A 40 4.44 16.52 4.37
C THR A 40 4.86 17.93 3.96
N LEU A 41 5.71 18.60 4.75
CA LEU A 41 6.21 19.94 4.43
C LEU A 41 6.96 19.98 3.10
N LYS A 42 7.81 18.99 2.81
CA LYS A 42 8.49 18.89 1.51
C LYS A 42 7.49 18.81 0.37
N ILE A 43 6.48 17.97 0.46
CA ILE A 43 5.46 17.84 -0.58
C ILE A 43 4.67 19.15 -0.72
N THR A 44 4.20 19.71 0.39
CA THR A 44 3.43 20.95 0.45
C THR A 44 4.17 22.13 -0.17
N PHE A 45 5.48 22.26 0.05
CA PHE A 45 6.26 23.40 -0.43
C PHE A 45 7.06 23.12 -1.70
N THR A 46 6.91 21.94 -2.32
CA THR A 46 7.55 21.65 -3.62
C THR A 46 6.56 21.16 -4.65
N LEU A 47 5.91 20.02 -4.41
CA LEU A 47 5.02 19.38 -5.36
C LEU A 47 3.78 20.24 -5.64
N ILE A 48 3.13 20.75 -4.59
CA ILE A 48 1.89 21.53 -4.74
C ILE A 48 2.14 22.86 -5.50
N PRO A 49 3.17 23.67 -5.17
CA PRO A 49 3.51 24.84 -5.97
C PRO A 49 3.80 24.51 -7.44
N LEU A 50 4.53 23.43 -7.72
CA LEU A 50 4.80 23.00 -9.10
C LEU A 50 3.51 22.62 -9.83
N ALA A 51 2.59 21.94 -9.15
CA ALA A 51 1.28 21.62 -9.69
C ALA A 51 0.48 22.90 -10.01
N VAL A 52 0.45 23.88 -9.11
CA VAL A 52 -0.21 25.18 -9.34
C VAL A 52 0.43 25.91 -10.53
N LEU A 53 1.76 25.92 -10.63
CA LEU A 53 2.46 26.55 -11.76
C LEU A 53 2.08 25.92 -13.10
N LEU A 54 1.80 24.61 -13.16
CA LEU A 54 1.33 23.96 -14.39
C LEU A 54 -0.04 24.48 -14.87
N PHE A 55 -0.87 25.01 -13.98
CA PHE A 55 -2.15 25.62 -14.36
C PHE A 55 -2.01 27.07 -14.82
N VAL A 56 -0.93 27.77 -14.41
CA VAL A 56 -0.73 29.21 -14.69
C VAL A 56 0.19 29.44 -15.88
N VAL A 57 1.23 28.63 -16.05
CA VAL A 57 2.20 28.78 -17.15
C VAL A 57 1.57 28.29 -18.46
N PRO A 58 1.70 29.03 -19.58
CA PRO A 58 1.16 28.59 -20.86
C PRO A 58 1.78 27.27 -21.34
N VAL A 59 0.93 26.31 -21.72
CA VAL A 59 1.32 24.94 -22.13
C VAL A 59 2.28 24.93 -23.33
N PHE A 60 2.18 25.91 -24.22
CA PHE A 60 3.05 26.04 -25.40
C PHE A 60 4.47 26.53 -25.06
N SER A 61 4.73 26.95 -23.82
CA SER A 61 6.05 27.40 -23.41
C SER A 61 6.96 26.22 -23.06
N GLY A 62 8.25 26.32 -23.39
CA GLY A 62 9.25 25.34 -22.96
C GLY A 62 9.37 25.24 -21.43
N LEU A 63 9.08 26.33 -20.72
CA LEU A 63 9.05 26.37 -19.26
C LEU A 63 7.97 25.44 -18.68
N TRP A 64 6.79 25.37 -19.29
CA TRP A 64 5.73 24.46 -18.85
C TRP A 64 6.19 23.01 -18.88
N TRP A 65 6.84 22.58 -19.96
CA TRP A 65 7.34 21.22 -20.11
C TRP A 65 8.50 20.91 -19.15
N ALA A 66 9.36 21.88 -18.86
CA ALA A 66 10.38 21.73 -17.82
C ALA A 66 9.74 21.51 -16.44
N ILE A 67 8.75 22.33 -16.07
CA ILE A 67 7.99 22.17 -14.81
C ILE A 67 7.27 20.82 -14.80
N ALA A 68 6.65 20.41 -15.91
CA ALA A 68 5.93 19.15 -16.04
C ALA A 68 6.85 17.95 -15.83
N ALA A 69 8.04 17.96 -16.43
CA ALA A 69 9.04 16.92 -16.25
C ALA A 69 9.53 16.83 -14.80
N VAL A 70 9.82 17.98 -14.17
CA VAL A 70 10.23 18.03 -12.76
C VAL A 70 9.10 17.52 -11.86
N HIS A 71 7.87 18.03 -12.02
CA HIS A 71 6.69 17.61 -11.28
C HIS A 71 6.45 16.10 -11.41
N PHE A 72 6.48 15.58 -12.64
CA PHE A 72 6.31 14.16 -12.93
C PHE A 72 7.36 13.31 -12.20
N PHE A 73 8.63 13.72 -12.26
CA PHE A 73 9.72 12.99 -11.61
C PHE A 73 9.55 12.95 -10.09
N ILE A 74 9.32 14.10 -9.47
CA ILE A 74 9.19 14.18 -8.01
C ILE A 74 7.91 13.48 -7.51
N SER A 75 6.79 13.61 -8.24
CA SER A 75 5.53 12.96 -7.87
C SER A 75 5.68 11.44 -7.93
N ASN A 76 6.17 10.89 -9.05
CA ASN A 76 6.12 9.45 -9.31
C ASN A 76 7.29 8.67 -8.70
N PHE A 77 8.52 9.18 -8.81
CA PHE A 77 9.70 8.42 -8.40
C PHE A 77 10.19 8.79 -7.01
N ARG A 78 10.07 10.07 -6.63
CA ARG A 78 10.61 10.56 -5.34
C ARG A 78 9.63 10.42 -4.18
N PHE A 79 8.38 10.83 -4.37
CA PHE A 79 7.42 10.97 -3.26
C PHE A 79 6.28 9.94 -3.23
N LYS A 80 5.87 9.36 -4.37
CA LYS A 80 4.71 8.44 -4.42
C LYS A 80 4.76 7.31 -3.38
N GLY A 81 5.83 6.50 -3.39
CA GLY A 81 6.00 5.41 -2.42
C GLY A 81 5.98 5.89 -0.97
N PRO A 82 6.90 6.79 -0.56
CA PRO A 82 6.92 7.32 0.81
C PRO A 82 5.59 7.96 1.24
N PHE A 83 4.93 8.73 0.38
CA PHE A 83 3.65 9.35 0.71
C PHE A 83 2.54 8.30 0.85
N GLY A 84 2.41 7.38 -0.11
CA GLY A 84 1.38 6.34 -0.08
C GLY A 84 1.49 5.49 1.19
N LEU A 85 2.70 5.08 1.58
CA LEU A 85 2.90 4.30 2.80
C LEU A 85 2.86 5.14 4.08
N MET A 86 3.09 6.46 4.01
CA MET A 86 2.80 7.36 5.12
C MET A 86 1.27 7.48 5.32
N LEU A 87 0.50 7.57 4.24
CA LEU A 87 -0.97 7.57 4.30
C LEU A 87 -1.52 6.25 4.86
N HIS A 88 -0.91 5.11 4.47
CA HIS A 88 -1.17 3.81 5.09
C HIS A 88 -0.95 3.83 6.60
N CYS A 89 0.24 4.25 7.06
CA CYS A 89 0.57 4.31 8.50
C CYS A 89 -0.40 5.21 9.28
N THR A 90 -0.68 6.40 8.74
CA THR A 90 -1.56 7.39 9.38
C THR A 90 -3.05 7.03 9.31
N SER A 91 -3.43 6.05 8.48
CA SER A 91 -4.78 5.46 8.48
C SER A 91 -4.98 4.49 9.64
N HIS A 92 -3.92 3.78 10.06
CA HIS A 92 -3.96 2.86 11.20
C HIS A 92 -3.82 3.55 12.55
N ARG A 93 -3.11 4.68 12.58
CA ARG A 93 -2.79 5.41 13.81
C ARG A 93 -3.00 6.92 13.59
N PRO A 94 -3.75 7.61 14.45
CA PRO A 94 -3.86 9.07 14.39
C PRO A 94 -2.48 9.72 14.43
N PHE A 95 -2.21 10.60 13.47
CA PHE A 95 -0.92 11.27 13.32
C PHE A 95 -0.76 12.41 14.34
N PHE A 96 -1.82 13.21 14.50
CA PHE A 96 -1.86 14.33 15.43
C PHE A 96 -2.58 13.96 16.74
N LYS A 97 -2.24 14.67 17.82
CA LYS A 97 -2.95 14.56 19.10
C LYS A 97 -4.43 14.95 18.97
N PRO A 98 -5.33 14.46 19.85
CA PRO A 98 -6.77 14.70 19.73
C PRO A 98 -7.18 16.18 19.61
N GLU A 99 -6.53 17.08 20.35
CA GLU A 99 -6.75 18.53 20.32
C GLU A 99 -6.43 19.18 18.96
N TYR A 100 -5.58 18.53 18.16
CA TYR A 100 -5.25 18.91 16.79
C TYR A 100 -5.82 17.93 15.77
N GLY A 101 -6.86 17.18 16.13
CA GLY A 101 -7.40 16.08 15.34
C GLY A 101 -7.81 16.45 13.92
N TRP A 102 -8.22 17.71 13.71
CA TRP A 102 -8.57 18.25 12.39
C TRP A 102 -7.42 18.24 11.38
N LEU A 103 -6.16 18.31 11.85
CA LEU A 103 -4.97 18.22 11.00
C LEU A 103 -4.82 16.86 10.32
N ASN A 104 -5.43 15.80 10.86
CA ASN A 104 -5.42 14.48 10.22
C ASN A 104 -6.16 14.47 8.86
N ASN A 105 -6.98 15.49 8.58
CA ASN A 105 -7.64 15.63 7.27
C ASN A 105 -6.70 16.18 6.20
N TYR A 106 -5.58 16.81 6.56
CA TYR A 106 -4.68 17.44 5.58
C TYR A 106 -4.10 16.44 4.58
N LEU A 107 -3.65 15.27 5.06
CA LEU A 107 -3.10 14.24 4.19
C LEU A 107 -4.13 13.69 3.19
N PRO A 108 -5.30 13.15 3.61
CA PRO A 108 -6.28 12.58 2.69
C PRO A 108 -7.00 13.62 1.81
N TRP A 109 -7.22 14.85 2.28
CA TRP A 109 -8.00 15.84 1.53
C TRP A 109 -7.17 16.79 0.67
N ILE A 110 -5.93 17.10 1.07
CA ILE A 110 -5.10 18.09 0.37
C ILE A 110 -3.95 17.41 -0.37
N VAL A 111 -3.19 16.55 0.29
CA VAL A 111 -1.95 16.00 -0.29
C VAL A 111 -2.22 14.79 -1.18
N ALA A 112 -3.08 13.87 -0.73
CA ALA A 112 -3.45 12.64 -1.41
C ALA A 112 -3.92 12.81 -2.87
N PRO A 113 -4.76 13.82 -3.21
CA PRO A 113 -5.18 14.08 -4.58
C PRO A 113 -4.03 14.23 -5.59
N PHE A 114 -2.91 14.86 -5.21
CA PHE A 114 -1.71 15.02 -6.06
C PHE A 114 -0.96 13.71 -6.34
N PHE A 115 -1.31 12.64 -5.62
CA PHE A 115 -0.79 11.29 -5.83
C PHE A 115 -1.82 10.34 -6.41
N GLY A 116 -3.02 10.82 -6.76
CA GLY A 116 -4.08 9.98 -7.34
C GLY A 116 -4.98 9.28 -6.33
N HIS A 117 -4.89 9.64 -5.05
CA HIS A 117 -5.87 9.18 -4.07
C HIS A 117 -7.07 10.13 -4.07
N THR A 118 -8.25 9.57 -4.25
CA THR A 118 -9.49 10.25 -3.92
C THR A 118 -9.62 10.34 -2.39
N PRO A 119 -10.04 11.49 -1.83
CA PRO A 119 -10.16 11.66 -0.39
C PRO A 119 -11.02 10.55 0.23
N GLU A 120 -10.63 10.06 1.41
CA GLU A 120 -11.35 9.05 2.20
C GLU A 120 -11.49 7.65 1.58
N THR A 121 -11.41 7.48 0.25
CA THR A 121 -11.60 6.17 -0.41
C THR A 121 -10.57 5.15 0.04
N TYR A 122 -9.29 5.53 0.10
CA TYR A 122 -8.24 4.61 0.57
C TYR A 122 -8.46 4.18 2.01
N TYR A 123 -8.80 5.10 2.92
CA TYR A 123 -9.08 4.78 4.32
C TYR A 123 -10.29 3.84 4.44
N SER A 124 -11.38 4.16 3.75
CA SER A 124 -12.61 3.37 3.75
C SER A 124 -12.40 1.97 3.15
N HIS A 125 -11.57 1.83 2.12
CA HIS A 125 -11.17 0.53 1.59
C HIS A 125 -10.28 -0.23 2.56
N HIS A 126 -9.16 0.38 2.98
CA HIS A 126 -8.12 -0.30 3.73
C HIS A 126 -8.58 -0.70 5.14
N ILE A 127 -9.10 0.27 5.90
CA ILE A 127 -9.56 0.05 7.28
C ILE A 127 -10.99 -0.50 7.30
N GLY A 128 -11.81 -0.09 6.34
CA GLY A 128 -13.22 -0.42 6.32
C GLY A 128 -13.57 -1.71 5.59
N MET A 129 -12.64 -2.35 4.87
CA MET A 129 -12.89 -3.62 4.14
C MET A 129 -11.68 -4.57 4.21
N HIS A 130 -10.54 -4.17 3.65
CA HIS A 130 -9.38 -5.06 3.48
C HIS A 130 -8.84 -5.64 4.79
N HIS A 131 -8.61 -4.81 5.81
CA HIS A 131 -8.14 -5.29 7.12
C HIS A 131 -9.14 -6.21 7.83
N PRO A 132 -10.44 -5.83 7.94
CA PRO A 132 -11.46 -6.71 8.49
C PRO A 132 -11.59 -8.07 7.81
N GLU A 133 -11.50 -8.10 6.48
CA GLU A 133 -11.67 -9.33 5.69
C GLU A 133 -10.36 -10.08 5.45
N ASN A 134 -9.21 -9.44 5.65
CA ASN A 134 -7.88 -10.06 5.60
C ASN A 134 -7.62 -10.85 4.30
N ASN A 135 -7.95 -10.25 3.15
CA ASN A 135 -7.81 -10.86 1.81
C ASN A 135 -8.65 -12.15 1.60
N LEU A 136 -9.66 -12.39 2.45
CA LEU A 136 -10.64 -13.48 2.26
C LEU A 136 -11.71 -13.14 1.22
N GLU A 137 -12.67 -14.04 1.02
CA GLU A 137 -13.65 -13.98 -0.07
C GLU A 137 -14.48 -12.69 -0.11
N ASP A 138 -14.80 -12.11 1.06
CA ASP A 138 -15.57 -10.88 1.20
C ASP A 138 -14.72 -9.61 0.94
N ASP A 139 -13.41 -9.75 0.80
CA ASP A 139 -12.51 -8.65 0.39
C ASP A 139 -12.57 -8.48 -1.13
N GLU A 140 -13.14 -7.38 -1.61
CA GLU A 140 -13.21 -7.07 -3.05
C GLU A 140 -11.83 -6.88 -3.70
N SER A 141 -10.78 -6.73 -2.87
CA SER A 141 -9.38 -6.74 -3.31
C SER A 141 -8.70 -8.09 -3.16
N SER A 142 -9.43 -9.17 -2.84
CA SER A 142 -8.88 -10.51 -2.67
C SER A 142 -8.22 -11.04 -3.94
N THR A 143 -7.07 -11.68 -3.74
CA THR A 143 -6.32 -12.36 -4.80
C THR A 143 -6.69 -13.84 -4.95
N MET A 144 -7.47 -14.40 -4.01
CA MET A 144 -7.69 -15.85 -3.87
C MET A 144 -8.32 -16.48 -5.11
N ALA A 145 -9.27 -15.79 -5.72
CA ALA A 145 -10.00 -16.28 -6.88
C ALA A 145 -9.17 -16.29 -8.18
N PHE A 146 -7.90 -15.88 -8.13
CA PHE A 146 -7.03 -15.74 -9.30
C PHE A 146 -5.83 -16.69 -9.25
N GLN A 147 -5.29 -17.01 -10.43
CA GLN A 147 -3.99 -17.68 -10.54
C GLN A 147 -2.88 -16.63 -10.33
N ARG A 148 -2.16 -16.69 -9.22
CA ARG A 148 -1.33 -15.57 -8.74
C ARG A 148 0.04 -15.44 -9.38
N ASP A 149 0.44 -16.41 -10.18
CA ASP A 149 1.64 -16.39 -11.03
C ASP A 149 1.31 -16.16 -12.53
N SER A 150 0.14 -15.57 -12.82
CA SER A 150 -0.34 -15.32 -14.18
C SER A 150 -0.58 -13.83 -14.43
N PHE A 151 0.14 -13.28 -15.41
CA PHE A 151 -0.04 -11.88 -15.82
C PHE A 151 -1.47 -11.60 -16.33
N ARG A 152 -2.09 -12.57 -17.01
CA ARG A 152 -3.49 -12.44 -17.45
C ARG A 152 -4.45 -12.33 -16.28
N SER A 153 -4.20 -13.09 -15.21
CA SER A 153 -5.02 -13.04 -14.01
C SER A 153 -4.82 -11.72 -13.25
N PHE A 154 -3.59 -11.20 -13.20
CA PHE A 154 -3.34 -9.86 -12.66
C PHE A 154 -4.07 -8.77 -13.46
N LEU A 155 -4.07 -8.82 -14.80
CA LEU A 155 -4.80 -7.86 -15.62
C LEU A 155 -6.32 -7.94 -15.40
N ALA A 156 -6.88 -9.14 -15.27
CA ALA A 156 -8.29 -9.32 -14.94
C ALA A 156 -8.63 -8.74 -13.55
N TYR A 157 -7.80 -9.04 -12.55
CA TYR A 157 -7.91 -8.50 -11.19
C TYR A 157 -7.85 -6.98 -11.16
N PHE A 158 -6.82 -6.39 -11.78
CA PHE A 158 -6.69 -4.94 -11.89
C PHE A 158 -7.85 -4.32 -12.66
N GLY A 159 -8.27 -4.93 -13.77
CA GLY A 159 -9.40 -4.44 -14.57
C GLY A 159 -10.72 -4.43 -13.79
N GLN A 160 -11.00 -5.49 -13.03
CA GLN A 160 -12.17 -5.56 -12.14
C GLN A 160 -12.15 -4.44 -11.11
N PHE A 161 -11.02 -4.28 -10.39
CA PHE A 161 -10.88 -3.22 -9.40
C PHE A 161 -10.97 -1.82 -10.04
N PHE A 162 -10.34 -1.61 -11.19
CA PHE A 162 -10.29 -0.29 -11.82
C PHE A 162 -11.68 0.19 -12.28
N VAL A 163 -12.50 -0.71 -12.80
CA VAL A 163 -13.85 -0.41 -13.30
C VAL A 163 -14.88 -0.39 -12.18
N ARG A 164 -14.86 -1.38 -11.28
CA ARG A 164 -15.92 -1.60 -10.30
C ARG A 164 -15.54 -1.27 -8.86
N GLY A 165 -14.25 -1.09 -8.55
CA GLY A 165 -13.77 -1.06 -7.17
C GLY A 165 -14.42 -0.03 -6.26
N VAL A 166 -14.75 1.17 -6.78
CA VAL A 166 -15.50 2.17 -5.99
C VAL A 166 -16.93 1.72 -5.72
N TYR A 167 -17.61 1.18 -6.73
CA TYR A 167 -18.97 0.67 -6.59
C TYR A 167 -19.03 -0.51 -5.63
N ASP A 168 -18.16 -1.50 -5.82
CA ASP A 168 -18.08 -2.71 -4.98
C ASP A 168 -17.74 -2.32 -3.51
N LEU A 169 -16.82 -1.37 -3.29
CA LEU A 169 -16.51 -0.84 -1.96
C LEU A 169 -17.73 -0.21 -1.27
N LEU A 170 -18.47 0.66 -1.97
CA LEU A 170 -19.63 1.33 -1.38
C LEU A 170 -20.74 0.32 -1.03
N ASN A 171 -20.97 -0.67 -1.90
CA ASN A 171 -21.91 -1.76 -1.65
C ASN A 171 -21.50 -2.60 -0.45
N TYR A 172 -20.24 -3.05 -0.40
CA TYR A 172 -19.69 -3.83 0.71
C TYR A 172 -19.86 -3.07 2.03
N LEU A 173 -19.49 -1.78 2.08
CA LEU A 173 -19.58 -0.97 3.30
C LEU A 173 -21.03 -0.79 3.74
N ASN A 174 -21.98 -0.64 2.82
CA ASN A 174 -23.40 -0.58 3.17
C ASN A 174 -23.92 -1.92 3.68
N TRP A 175 -23.56 -3.02 3.01
CA TRP A 175 -23.92 -4.38 3.40
C TRP A 175 -23.42 -4.74 4.81
N LYS A 176 -22.19 -4.37 5.16
CA LYS A 176 -21.62 -4.57 6.51
C LYS A 176 -22.05 -3.50 7.52
N ASN A 177 -23.07 -2.68 7.24
CA ASN A 177 -23.58 -1.61 8.12
C ASN A 177 -22.53 -0.53 8.49
N ARG A 178 -21.56 -0.27 7.61
CA ARG A 178 -20.50 0.75 7.74
C ARG A 178 -20.81 2.00 6.92
N SER A 179 -22.07 2.43 6.88
CA SER A 179 -22.59 3.52 6.03
C SER A 179 -21.87 4.86 6.21
N LYS A 180 -21.32 5.15 7.40
CA LYS A 180 -20.49 6.34 7.64
C LYS A 180 -19.22 6.33 6.77
N LEU A 181 -18.57 5.17 6.61
CA LEU A 181 -17.39 5.02 5.74
C LEU A 181 -17.77 5.09 4.27
N ALA A 182 -18.90 4.47 3.90
CA ALA A 182 -19.44 4.56 2.54
C ALA A 182 -19.71 6.02 2.15
N ARG A 183 -20.38 6.79 3.03
CA ARG A 183 -20.66 8.21 2.79
C ARG A 183 -19.37 9.03 2.67
N ARG A 184 -18.36 8.78 3.50
CA ARG A 184 -17.07 9.48 3.41
C ARG A 184 -16.37 9.22 2.07
N ALA A 185 -16.29 7.95 1.67
CA ALA A 185 -15.71 7.57 0.37
C ALA A 185 -16.49 8.20 -0.79
N LEU A 186 -17.82 8.10 -0.79
CA LEU A 186 -18.67 8.67 -1.84
C LEU A 186 -18.50 10.19 -1.95
N VAL A 187 -18.51 10.92 -0.83
CA VAL A 187 -18.29 12.37 -0.82
C VAL A 187 -16.89 12.71 -1.33
N GLY A 188 -15.87 11.93 -0.96
CA GLY A 188 -14.51 12.09 -1.46
C GLY A 188 -14.39 11.88 -2.97
N GLU A 189 -14.99 10.81 -3.51
CA GLU A 189 -15.04 10.54 -4.95
C GLU A 189 -15.76 11.65 -5.72
N ILE A 190 -16.95 12.06 -5.28
CA ILE A 190 -17.73 13.14 -5.93
C ILE A 190 -16.96 14.46 -5.87
N THR A 191 -16.40 14.80 -4.72
CA THR A 191 -15.63 16.05 -4.55
C THR A 191 -14.42 16.06 -5.47
N PHE A 192 -13.66 14.97 -5.53
CA PHE A 192 -12.52 14.84 -6.42
C PHE A 192 -12.94 14.96 -7.90
N ALA A 193 -14.02 14.29 -8.29
CA ALA A 193 -14.54 14.34 -9.66
C ALA A 193 -14.98 15.75 -10.06
N LEU A 194 -15.70 16.47 -9.20
CA LEU A 194 -16.15 17.85 -9.46
C LEU A 194 -14.96 18.82 -9.57
N ILE A 195 -13.99 18.73 -8.65
CA ILE A 195 -12.78 19.56 -8.68
C ILE A 195 -11.98 19.28 -9.96
N CYS A 196 -11.71 18.01 -10.26
CA CYS A 196 -10.96 17.62 -11.45
C CYS A 196 -11.71 18.00 -12.74
N GLY A 197 -13.05 17.91 -12.76
CA GLY A 197 -13.89 18.38 -13.86
C GLY A 197 -13.73 19.88 -14.11
N GLY A 198 -13.76 20.70 -13.05
CA GLY A 198 -13.48 22.14 -13.15
C GLY A 198 -12.07 22.44 -13.64
N LEU A 199 -11.06 21.72 -13.13
CA LEU A 199 -9.66 21.88 -13.52
C LEU A 199 -9.38 21.46 -14.97
N LEU A 200 -10.09 20.46 -15.50
CA LEU A 200 -10.02 20.09 -16.92
C LEU A 200 -10.47 21.24 -17.82
N LEU A 201 -11.54 21.96 -17.43
CA LEU A 201 -12.05 23.11 -18.18
C LEU A 201 -11.08 24.29 -18.13
N LEU A 202 -10.31 24.42 -17.03
CA LEU A 202 -9.30 25.46 -16.88
C LEU A 202 -8.04 25.16 -17.70
N ASN A 203 -7.47 23.96 -17.57
CA ASN A 203 -6.24 23.55 -18.25
C ASN A 203 -6.17 22.02 -18.30
N TRP A 204 -6.69 21.43 -19.38
CA TRP A 204 -6.77 19.97 -19.49
C TRP A 204 -5.40 19.26 -19.46
N PRO A 205 -4.31 19.77 -20.07
CA PRO A 205 -3.01 19.11 -19.98
C PRO A 205 -2.48 19.05 -18.54
N ALA A 206 -2.61 20.15 -17.79
CA ALA A 206 -2.20 20.20 -16.39
C ALA A 206 -3.06 19.30 -15.51
N ALA A 207 -4.39 19.32 -15.68
CA ALA A 207 -5.30 18.46 -14.93
C ALA A 207 -5.01 16.98 -15.15
N VAL A 208 -4.76 16.57 -16.40
CA VAL A 208 -4.39 15.19 -16.73
C VAL A 208 -3.08 14.81 -16.05
N LEU A 209 -2.03 15.64 -16.17
CA LEU A 209 -0.72 15.33 -15.60
C LEU A 209 -0.71 15.30 -14.06
N VAL A 210 -1.46 16.19 -13.42
CA VAL A 210 -1.44 16.38 -11.96
C VAL A 210 -2.42 15.47 -11.22
N PHE A 211 -3.56 15.12 -11.82
CA PHE A 211 -4.62 14.38 -11.11
C PHE A 211 -5.01 13.06 -11.78
N PHE A 212 -5.36 13.06 -13.07
CA PHE A 212 -5.86 11.85 -13.73
C PHE A 212 -4.78 10.80 -13.97
N PHE A 213 -3.62 11.21 -14.45
CA PHE A 213 -2.49 10.30 -14.63
C PHE A 213 -2.05 9.70 -13.28
N PRO A 214 -1.84 10.48 -12.20
CA PRO A 214 -1.60 9.92 -10.88
C PRO A 214 -2.71 9.00 -10.38
N LEU A 215 -3.99 9.29 -10.63
CA LEU A 215 -5.12 8.42 -10.25
C LEU A 215 -4.99 7.02 -10.88
N VAL A 216 -4.72 6.95 -12.18
CA VAL A 216 -4.55 5.66 -12.88
C VAL A 216 -3.33 4.92 -12.37
N ILE A 217 -2.19 5.62 -12.27
CA ILE A 217 -0.93 5.03 -11.82
C ILE A 217 -1.01 4.54 -10.37
N TYR A 218 -1.64 5.31 -9.49
CA TYR A 218 -1.82 4.92 -8.10
C TYR A 218 -2.65 3.65 -7.99
N ARG A 219 -3.81 3.57 -8.66
CA ARG A 219 -4.64 2.36 -8.64
C ARG A 219 -3.86 1.14 -9.14
N LEU A 220 -3.09 1.28 -10.22
CA LEU A 220 -2.25 0.20 -10.72
C LEU A 220 -1.20 -0.25 -9.68
N ILE A 221 -0.47 0.70 -9.08
CA ILE A 221 0.59 0.39 -8.11
C ILE A 221 0.00 -0.21 -6.83
N ALA A 222 -1.13 0.30 -6.34
CA ALA A 222 -1.80 -0.23 -5.15
C ALA A 222 -2.24 -1.69 -5.37
N MET A 223 -2.84 -1.99 -6.52
CA MET A 223 -3.27 -3.35 -6.84
C MET A 223 -2.09 -4.30 -7.13
N LEU A 224 -1.00 -3.81 -7.73
CA LEU A 224 0.24 -4.59 -7.86
C LEU A 224 0.85 -4.91 -6.49
N GLY A 225 0.87 -3.94 -5.58
CA GLY A 225 1.30 -4.10 -4.20
C GLY A 225 0.49 -5.17 -3.48
N ASN A 226 -0.84 -5.00 -3.44
CA ASN A 226 -1.75 -5.94 -2.81
C ASN A 226 -1.64 -7.35 -3.42
N TRP A 227 -1.59 -7.44 -4.76
CA TRP A 227 -1.40 -8.70 -5.47
C TRP A 227 -0.16 -9.44 -4.98
N THR A 228 0.97 -8.73 -4.90
CA THR A 228 2.25 -9.34 -4.53
C THR A 228 2.28 -9.70 -3.05
N GLN A 229 1.80 -8.80 -2.19
CA GLN A 229 1.68 -8.99 -0.76
C GLN A 229 0.88 -10.26 -0.41
N HIS A 230 -0.15 -10.56 -1.20
CA HIS A 230 -1.05 -11.70 -1.04
C HIS A 230 -0.94 -12.76 -2.15
N ALA A 231 0.20 -12.84 -2.83
CA ALA A 231 0.37 -13.76 -3.97
C ALA A 231 0.43 -15.24 -3.56
N PHE A 232 0.81 -15.51 -2.30
CA PHE A 232 1.12 -16.84 -1.80
C PHE A 232 0.21 -17.23 -0.64
N VAL A 233 -1.09 -17.40 -0.92
CA VAL A 233 -2.08 -17.81 0.10
C VAL A 233 -2.19 -19.33 0.17
N ASP A 234 -2.07 -19.85 1.39
CA ASP A 234 -2.35 -21.25 1.69
C ASP A 234 -3.85 -21.54 1.62
N ALA A 235 -4.25 -22.46 0.74
CA ALA A 235 -5.66 -22.80 0.55
C ALA A 235 -6.29 -23.48 1.78
N ASN A 236 -5.50 -24.12 2.63
CA ASN A 236 -5.99 -24.83 3.81
C ASN A 236 -6.20 -23.89 5.01
N ASP A 237 -5.58 -22.72 5.01
CA ASP A 237 -5.64 -21.76 6.12
C ASP A 237 -5.49 -20.31 5.61
N PRO A 238 -6.40 -19.84 4.74
CA PRO A 238 -6.27 -18.56 4.05
C PRO A 238 -6.48 -17.34 4.97
N GLY A 239 -7.08 -17.54 6.14
CA GLY A 239 -7.31 -16.48 7.13
C GLY A 239 -6.10 -16.20 8.03
N ASN A 240 -5.07 -17.04 7.97
CA ASN A 240 -3.88 -16.89 8.79
C ASN A 240 -2.88 -15.92 8.15
N ALA A 241 -2.60 -14.82 8.85
CA ALA A 241 -1.70 -13.75 8.39
C ALA A 241 -0.29 -14.24 7.99
N TYR A 242 0.22 -15.33 8.61
CA TYR A 242 1.52 -15.91 8.27
C TYR A 242 1.50 -16.75 6.98
N LYS A 243 0.30 -17.09 6.50
CA LYS A 243 0.06 -17.98 5.35
C LYS A 243 -0.67 -17.29 4.21
N ASN A 244 -1.17 -16.08 4.41
CA ASN A 244 -1.86 -15.30 3.38
C ASN A 244 -1.05 -14.08 2.91
N SER A 245 0.05 -13.78 3.59
CA SER A 245 0.89 -12.60 3.37
C SER A 245 2.36 -12.98 3.37
N ILE A 246 3.22 -12.09 2.88
CA ILE A 246 4.68 -12.29 2.86
C ILE A 246 5.42 -11.19 3.62
N THR A 247 6.67 -11.47 3.99
CA THR A 247 7.59 -10.47 4.56
C THR A 247 8.80 -10.28 3.65
N CYS A 248 9.17 -9.03 3.38
CA CYS A 248 10.37 -8.64 2.67
C CYS A 248 11.32 -7.90 3.62
N ILE A 249 12.52 -8.44 3.82
CA ILE A 249 13.54 -7.88 4.71
C ILE A 249 14.78 -7.43 3.93
N ASN A 250 15.56 -6.54 4.54
CA ASN A 250 16.85 -6.08 4.04
C ASN A 250 16.77 -5.44 2.65
N VAL A 251 15.72 -4.66 2.42
CA VAL A 251 15.46 -3.97 1.14
C VAL A 251 15.45 -2.46 1.31
N LYS A 252 15.99 -1.75 0.31
CA LYS A 252 15.95 -0.27 0.28
C LYS A 252 14.51 0.26 0.35
N TYR A 253 13.54 -0.54 -0.13
CA TYR A 253 12.12 -0.26 -0.02
C TYR A 253 11.68 0.02 1.42
N ASN A 254 12.11 -0.78 2.41
CA ASN A 254 11.73 -0.60 3.81
C ASN A 254 12.18 0.75 4.40
N LYS A 255 13.32 1.27 3.94
CA LYS A 255 13.79 2.62 4.29
C LYS A 255 12.96 3.72 3.64
N LYS A 256 12.53 3.51 2.40
CA LYS A 256 11.76 4.49 1.61
C LYS A 256 10.27 4.52 1.98
N CYS A 257 9.73 3.36 2.36
CA CYS A 257 8.31 3.08 2.49
C CYS A 257 7.97 2.53 3.88
N TRP A 258 8.66 3.00 4.91
CA TRP A 258 8.28 2.81 6.32
C TRP A 258 8.06 1.34 6.68
N ASN A 259 9.04 0.48 6.39
CA ASN A 259 8.99 -0.96 6.69
C ASN A 259 7.74 -1.71 6.19
N ASP A 260 7.09 -1.21 5.14
CA ASP A 260 5.92 -1.86 4.52
C ASP A 260 6.21 -3.29 4.00
N GLY A 261 7.48 -3.64 3.79
CA GLY A 261 7.88 -5.02 3.50
C GLY A 261 7.46 -6.03 4.58
N TYR A 262 7.21 -5.61 5.83
CA TYR A 262 6.80 -6.48 6.93
C TYR A 262 5.28 -6.74 6.97
N HIS A 263 4.69 -7.09 5.83
CA HIS A 263 3.24 -7.20 5.64
C HIS A 263 2.57 -8.27 6.52
N ILE A 264 3.24 -9.41 6.78
CA ILE A 264 2.72 -10.40 7.75
C ILE A 264 2.50 -9.76 9.11
N SER A 265 3.52 -9.08 9.66
CA SER A 265 3.38 -8.45 10.98
C SER A 265 2.38 -7.30 10.99
N HIS A 266 2.19 -6.63 9.85
CA HIS A 266 1.14 -5.64 9.67
C HIS A 266 -0.25 -6.27 9.81
N HIS A 267 -0.54 -7.39 9.14
CA HIS A 267 -1.83 -8.09 9.31
C HIS A 267 -2.00 -8.69 10.71
N VAL A 268 -0.92 -9.12 11.36
CA VAL A 268 -0.97 -9.63 12.75
C VAL A 268 -1.24 -8.51 13.76
N ARG A 269 -0.67 -7.31 13.55
CA ARG A 269 -0.85 -6.13 14.42
C ARG A 269 -0.93 -4.84 13.60
N PRO A 270 -2.10 -4.51 13.03
CA PRO A 270 -2.24 -3.38 12.10
C PRO A 270 -1.88 -2.02 12.71
N ALA A 271 -2.13 -1.85 14.01
CA ALA A 271 -1.83 -0.61 14.75
C ALA A 271 -0.38 -0.52 15.30
N MET A 272 0.51 -1.46 14.96
CA MET A 272 1.93 -1.39 15.34
C MET A 272 2.63 -0.22 14.65
N HIS A 273 3.56 0.45 15.34
CA HIS A 273 4.34 1.50 14.69
C HIS A 273 5.34 0.87 13.70
N TRP A 274 5.51 1.46 12.52
CA TRP A 274 6.30 0.86 11.45
C TRP A 274 7.76 0.54 11.83
N THR A 275 8.36 1.32 12.72
CA THR A 275 9.71 1.08 13.27
C THR A 275 9.82 -0.17 14.17
N GLU A 276 8.70 -0.74 14.61
CA GLU A 276 8.68 -1.90 15.51
C GLU A 276 8.62 -3.23 14.77
N HIS A 277 8.20 -3.23 13.50
CA HIS A 277 8.08 -4.45 12.70
C HIS A 277 9.36 -5.29 12.65
N PRO A 278 10.57 -4.72 12.44
CA PRO A 278 11.81 -5.51 12.45
C PRO A 278 12.09 -6.21 13.79
N THR A 279 11.79 -5.55 14.90
CA THR A 279 11.96 -6.11 16.25
C THR A 279 10.90 -7.15 16.55
N PHE A 280 9.64 -6.89 16.15
CA PHE A 280 8.55 -7.84 16.30
C PHE A 280 8.82 -9.12 15.51
N PHE A 281 9.26 -8.99 14.25
CA PHE A 281 9.68 -10.11 13.42
C PHE A 281 10.71 -10.98 14.14
N GLN A 282 11.81 -10.39 14.61
CA GLN A 282 12.87 -11.12 15.33
C GLN A 282 12.36 -11.82 16.58
N LYS A 283 11.50 -11.16 17.37
CA LYS A 283 10.91 -11.74 18.60
C LYS A 283 9.87 -12.85 18.34
N THR A 284 9.43 -13.02 17.10
CA THR A 284 8.37 -13.96 16.74
C THR A 284 8.76 -14.92 15.63
N ILE A 285 10.06 -15.07 15.33
CA ILE A 285 10.61 -15.97 14.31
C ILE A 285 10.02 -17.38 14.40
N ASP A 286 9.84 -17.91 15.61
CA ASP A 286 9.28 -19.25 15.80
C ASP A 286 7.86 -19.40 15.22
N LYS A 287 7.05 -18.33 15.26
CA LYS A 287 5.72 -18.32 14.65
C LYS A 287 5.81 -18.32 13.13
N TYR A 288 6.77 -17.60 12.55
CA TYR A 288 7.02 -17.64 11.11
C TYR A 288 7.48 -19.02 10.66
N ALA A 289 8.41 -19.63 11.39
CA ALA A 289 8.91 -20.99 11.11
C ALA A 289 7.77 -22.02 11.21
N HIS A 290 6.99 -21.99 12.29
CA HIS A 290 5.87 -22.92 12.52
C HIS A 290 4.82 -22.87 11.40
N ASN A 291 4.56 -21.69 10.83
CA ASN A 291 3.58 -21.51 9.76
C ASN A 291 4.16 -21.71 8.35
N ARG A 292 5.46 -22.01 8.24
CA ARG A 292 6.19 -21.99 6.96
C ARG A 292 5.92 -20.68 6.21
N ALA A 293 6.05 -19.57 6.93
CA ALA A 293 5.79 -18.24 6.40
C ALA A 293 6.80 -17.87 5.32
N ILE A 294 6.35 -17.15 4.30
CA ILE A 294 7.22 -16.75 3.18
C ILE A 294 7.91 -15.44 3.52
N ILE A 295 9.24 -15.51 3.62
CA ILE A 295 10.11 -14.38 3.92
C ILE A 295 11.16 -14.28 2.82
N PHE A 296 11.23 -13.13 2.15
CA PHE A 296 12.26 -12.83 1.16
C PHE A 296 13.31 -11.87 1.74
N ASP A 297 14.58 -12.21 1.59
CA ASP A 297 15.71 -11.33 1.93
C ASP A 297 16.26 -10.72 0.63
N GLY A 298 16.24 -9.39 0.54
CA GLY A 298 16.81 -8.63 -0.57
C GLY A 298 15.93 -8.52 -1.82
N LEU A 299 14.68 -8.97 -1.77
CA LEU A 299 13.67 -8.72 -2.81
C LEU A 299 12.52 -7.88 -2.26
N ASP A 300 12.18 -6.78 -2.93
CA ASP A 300 10.98 -5.99 -2.66
C ASP A 300 9.76 -6.50 -3.46
N PHE A 301 8.58 -5.96 -3.17
CA PHE A 301 7.34 -6.40 -3.82
C PHE A 301 7.37 -6.23 -5.34
N LEU A 302 7.99 -5.19 -5.88
CA LEU A 302 8.04 -5.00 -7.32
C LEU A 302 8.92 -6.07 -7.98
N GLN A 303 10.07 -6.39 -7.38
CA GLN A 303 10.93 -7.47 -7.87
C GLN A 303 10.25 -8.83 -7.78
N ILE A 304 9.58 -9.12 -6.66
CA ILE A 304 8.82 -10.36 -6.48
C ILE A 304 7.73 -10.48 -7.54
N PHE A 305 6.97 -9.41 -7.80
CA PHE A 305 5.97 -9.38 -8.86
C PHE A 305 6.58 -9.80 -10.20
N PHE A 306 7.67 -9.18 -10.62
CA PHE A 306 8.29 -9.50 -11.91
C PHE A 306 8.82 -10.92 -11.97
N TYR A 307 9.47 -11.44 -10.93
CA TYR A 307 9.93 -12.83 -10.92
C TYR A 307 8.75 -13.81 -10.93
N LEU A 308 7.69 -13.52 -10.18
CA LEU A 308 6.49 -14.33 -10.11
C LEU A 308 5.76 -14.39 -11.45
N MET A 309 5.57 -13.25 -12.12
CA MET A 309 4.94 -13.19 -13.45
C MET A 309 5.73 -13.91 -14.54
N ASN A 310 7.05 -14.04 -14.36
CA ASN A 310 7.94 -14.81 -15.23
C ASN A 310 8.17 -16.25 -14.75
N LYS A 311 7.42 -16.71 -13.73
CA LYS A 311 7.54 -18.05 -13.12
C LYS A 311 8.98 -18.40 -12.70
N ARG A 312 9.78 -17.40 -12.32
CA ARG A 312 11.15 -17.55 -11.81
C ARG A 312 11.13 -17.96 -10.34
N TYR A 313 10.50 -19.11 -10.06
CA TYR A 313 10.42 -19.70 -8.73
C TYR A 313 11.80 -20.07 -8.19
N ASP A 314 12.75 -20.38 -9.08
CA ASP A 314 14.17 -20.56 -8.76
C ASP A 314 14.76 -19.32 -8.09
N VAL A 315 14.54 -18.12 -8.67
CA VAL A 315 15.05 -16.87 -8.10
C VAL A 315 14.33 -16.52 -6.79
N LEU A 316 13.01 -16.71 -6.75
CA LEU A 316 12.23 -16.49 -5.54
C LEU A 316 12.73 -17.37 -4.40
N ALA A 317 12.83 -18.68 -4.61
CA ALA A 317 13.31 -19.62 -3.59
C ALA A 317 14.77 -19.37 -3.19
N ALA A 318 15.64 -18.98 -4.12
CA ALA A 318 17.01 -18.60 -3.80
C ALA A 318 17.09 -17.43 -2.79
N HIS A 319 16.11 -16.53 -2.79
CA HIS A 319 16.00 -15.39 -1.86
C HIS A 319 15.12 -15.66 -0.65
N MET A 320 14.45 -16.81 -0.57
CA MET A 320 13.68 -17.18 0.61
C MET A 320 14.60 -17.48 1.80
N VAL A 321 14.12 -17.11 2.99
CA VAL A 321 14.80 -17.38 4.26
C VAL A 321 14.33 -18.71 4.83
N ASN A 322 15.24 -19.66 5.00
CA ASN A 322 14.98 -20.88 5.77
C ASN A 322 15.30 -20.62 7.25
N LEU A 323 14.27 -20.32 8.04
CA LEU A 323 14.46 -20.02 9.47
C LEU A 323 14.96 -21.26 10.20
N ASN A 324 16.09 -21.11 10.89
CA ASN A 324 16.78 -22.15 11.66
C ASN A 324 17.12 -23.43 10.88
N GLY A 325 17.10 -23.40 9.54
CA GLY A 325 17.34 -24.57 8.69
C GLY A 325 16.24 -25.64 8.77
N THR A 326 15.10 -25.36 9.40
CA THR A 326 14.03 -26.34 9.67
C THR A 326 12.69 -26.01 9.01
N THR A 327 12.56 -24.83 8.40
CA THR A 327 11.28 -24.38 7.81
C THR A 327 10.99 -25.08 6.49
N PHE A 328 12.06 -25.33 5.71
CA PHE A 328 12.02 -26.02 4.43
C PHE A 328 13.10 -27.09 4.39
N ALA A 329 12.79 -28.24 3.78
CA ALA A 329 13.74 -29.35 3.63
C ALA A 329 14.91 -28.95 2.72
N ASP A 330 14.58 -28.35 1.58
CA ASP A 330 15.52 -27.84 0.58
C ASP A 330 14.85 -26.76 -0.29
N GLU A 331 15.55 -26.32 -1.34
CA GLU A 331 15.01 -25.32 -2.28
C GLU A 331 13.85 -25.87 -3.13
N ALA A 332 13.80 -27.17 -3.40
CA ALA A 332 12.72 -27.78 -4.17
C ALA A 332 11.41 -27.79 -3.38
N ASP A 333 11.46 -28.12 -2.08
CA ASP A 333 10.33 -28.00 -1.15
C ASP A 333 9.80 -26.57 -1.07
N ALA A 334 10.68 -25.57 -1.05
CA ALA A 334 10.27 -24.16 -1.08
C ALA A 334 9.58 -23.80 -2.41
N ILE A 335 10.12 -24.24 -3.56
CA ILE A 335 9.51 -24.01 -4.89
C ILE A 335 8.13 -24.66 -4.97
N GLU A 336 7.98 -25.90 -4.48
CA GLU A 336 6.71 -26.60 -4.46
C GLU A 336 5.67 -25.85 -3.63
N LEU A 337 6.05 -25.37 -2.44
CA LEU A 337 5.17 -24.55 -1.61
C LEU A 337 4.76 -23.25 -2.30
N LEU A 338 5.69 -22.53 -2.93
CA LEU A 338 5.38 -21.30 -3.66
C LEU A 338 4.39 -21.57 -4.80
N ARG A 339 4.60 -22.64 -5.57
CA ARG A 339 3.69 -23.04 -6.65
C ARG A 339 2.31 -23.35 -6.11
N TYR A 340 2.23 -24.20 -5.09
CA TYR A 340 0.97 -24.54 -4.42
C TYR A 340 0.22 -23.29 -3.96
N ARG A 341 0.88 -22.39 -3.23
CA ARG A 341 0.25 -21.18 -2.66
C ARG A 341 -0.12 -20.10 -3.69
N THR A 342 0.31 -20.24 -4.94
CA THR A 342 -0.11 -19.34 -6.04
C THR A 342 -1.33 -19.83 -6.80
N GLN A 343 -1.72 -21.10 -6.63
CA GLN A 343 -2.85 -21.71 -7.35
C GLN A 343 -4.17 -21.04 -7.00
N ARG A 344 -5.07 -20.88 -7.98
CA ARG A 344 -6.42 -20.37 -7.72
C ARG A 344 -7.12 -21.14 -6.59
N ILE A 345 -7.69 -20.42 -5.64
CA ILE A 345 -8.53 -21.00 -4.59
C ILE A 345 -9.99 -20.82 -5.02
N PRO A 346 -10.79 -21.91 -5.12
CA PRO A 346 -12.22 -21.78 -5.36
C PRO A 346 -12.87 -21.00 -4.22
N VAL A 347 -13.44 -19.85 -4.54
CA VAL A 347 -14.23 -19.06 -3.58
C VAL A 347 -15.71 -19.37 -3.77
N ARG A 348 -16.53 -19.26 -2.71
CA ARG A 348 -17.98 -19.43 -2.84
C ARG A 348 -18.53 -18.51 -3.92
N GLN A 349 -19.23 -19.06 -4.92
CA GLN A 349 -20.09 -18.24 -5.76
C GLN A 349 -21.23 -17.73 -4.89
N LEU A 350 -21.32 -16.41 -4.71
CA LEU A 350 -22.54 -15.79 -4.19
C LEU A 350 -23.66 -16.08 -5.19
N VAL A 351 -24.48 -17.09 -4.89
CA VAL A 351 -25.77 -17.26 -5.56
C VAL A 351 -26.57 -16.01 -5.20
N PRO A 352 -27.03 -15.20 -6.16
CA PRO A 352 -27.93 -14.09 -5.85
C PRO A 352 -29.15 -14.70 -5.16
N VAL A 353 -29.39 -14.32 -3.91
CA VAL A 353 -30.71 -14.54 -3.31
C VAL A 353 -31.65 -13.66 -4.12
N LEU A 354 -32.32 -14.26 -5.10
CA LEU A 354 -33.53 -13.68 -5.66
C LEU A 354 -34.49 -13.60 -4.48
N ASN A 355 -34.72 -12.38 -4.00
CA ASN A 355 -35.80 -12.14 -3.05
C ASN A 355 -37.09 -12.35 -3.85
N ASP A 356 -37.79 -13.44 -3.54
CA ASP A 356 -39.18 -13.68 -3.98
C ASP A 356 -40.14 -12.66 -3.37
#